data_AF-A0A7G6DYY3-F1
#
_entry.id   AF-A0A7G6DYY3-F1
#
_cell.length_a   1.000
_cell.length_b   1.000
_cell.length_c   1.000
_cell.angle_alpha   90.00
_cell.angle_beta   90.00
_cell.angle_gamma   90.00
#
_symmetry.space_group_name_H-M   'P 1'
#
loop_
_entity.id
_entity.type
_entity.pdbx_description
1 polymer ?
#
loop_
_entity_poly.entity_id
_entity_poly.type
_entity_poly.pdbx_seq_one_letter_code
_entity_poly.pdbx_strand_id
1 'polypeptide(L)'
;MNRVQFTLTVEEGKQLIARGVAQHPLLKNALINGKVVLKGGTTVSKIAEILIGRPLRISGRITERGTVAGLIDTSDPHSVLIEKGDWRNIDDTIVEEVQQLGPRDVIVSGANAIDGNKKAALMAGSAGGGNVGKSLSSWYCEGAHVLIPVGLEKLVPGNLEEIIKETGRKGKDLSWGMSVGLMPIYGEVITEIEAVKHLAAVECHAIGAGGIGEAQGSVTLEAWGQEEEVLKLIQVISEIKEGVNEVSGTRQSLVQCQTPCQGCGRHIGCGYKLNMIKEKKRVKIGAITIGQSPRDDMVPDIERVLGQHIMIIQKGALDDFTYEQVVHSFSPKEGDEVLVTRMRDGRQVKIAEHHLLPLLQNAIDQLERHGVEANLLLCTGRFPEFRHSNLLLKPQDLLHSVTAQVAAGQPVGLLIPDEDQREQIAAWWNRSGVKVEVEVASPYQDFRHIEDAAERLKTKAVSLIFMDCMGYTVKMKNRVKEITGKPVMLPRTLAARVVAELFNPVTA
;
A
#
# COMPACT_ATOMS: atom_id res chain seq x y z
N MET A 1 25.10 27.15 2.78
CA MET A 1 25.19 25.76 2.30
C MET A 1 24.78 25.73 0.83
N ASN A 2 25.70 25.47 -0.10
CA ASN A 2 25.46 25.70 -1.53
C ASN A 2 25.39 24.41 -2.36
N ARG A 3 25.54 23.24 -1.72
CA ARG A 3 25.53 21.93 -2.34
C ARG A 3 24.95 20.91 -1.38
N VAL A 4 24.15 19.98 -1.89
CA VAL A 4 23.51 18.91 -1.13
C VAL A 4 23.50 17.62 -1.94
N GLN A 5 23.72 16.50 -1.26
CA GLN A 5 23.54 15.15 -1.81
C GLN A 5 22.39 14.47 -1.08
N PHE A 6 21.52 13.79 -1.81
CA PHE A 6 20.40 13.04 -1.24
C PHE A 6 20.11 11.80 -2.10
N THR A 7 19.50 10.79 -1.48
CA THR A 7 19.10 9.55 -2.16
C THR A 7 17.61 9.35 -1.98
N LEU A 8 16.91 9.02 -3.06
CA LEU A 8 15.47 8.78 -3.06
C LEU A 8 15.21 7.34 -3.48
N THR A 9 14.39 6.63 -2.70
CA THR A 9 13.71 5.41 -3.12
C THR A 9 12.77 5.71 -4.27
N VAL A 10 12.31 4.67 -4.97
CA VAL A 10 11.39 4.83 -6.11
C VAL A 10 10.11 5.59 -5.73
N GLU A 11 9.53 5.31 -4.55
CA GLU A 11 8.29 5.99 -4.12
C GLU A 11 8.55 7.43 -3.66
N GLU A 12 9.69 7.71 -3.01
CA GLU A 12 10.10 9.08 -2.69
C GLU A 12 10.40 9.89 -3.96
N GLY A 13 11.02 9.29 -4.97
CA GLY A 13 11.27 9.89 -6.29
C GLY A 13 9.95 10.25 -6.99
N LYS A 14 8.96 9.35 -6.97
CA LYS A 14 7.61 9.66 -7.49
C LYS A 14 6.94 10.80 -6.73
N GLN A 15 7.13 10.88 -5.41
CA GLN A 15 6.60 11.98 -4.60
C GLN A 15 7.26 13.32 -4.97
N LEU A 16 8.58 13.32 -5.15
CA LEU A 16 9.32 14.50 -5.63
C LEU A 16 8.83 14.94 -7.01
N ILE A 17 8.72 14.00 -7.97
CA ILE A 17 8.21 14.27 -9.32
C ILE A 17 6.79 14.82 -9.27
N ALA A 18 5.91 14.24 -8.45
CA ALA A 18 4.54 14.70 -8.33
C ALA A 18 4.45 16.14 -7.80
N ARG A 19 5.25 16.48 -6.78
CA ARG A 19 5.36 17.86 -6.26
C ARG A 19 5.93 18.81 -7.32
N GLY A 20 6.97 18.40 -8.05
CA GLY A 20 7.58 19.20 -9.12
C GLY A 20 6.62 19.47 -10.27
N VAL A 21 5.90 18.44 -10.74
CA VAL A 21 4.88 18.58 -11.79
C VAL A 21 3.72 19.47 -11.34
N ALA A 22 3.28 19.37 -10.08
CA ALA A 22 2.26 20.29 -9.53
C ALA A 22 2.71 21.76 -9.54
N GLN A 23 4.03 22.04 -9.58
CA GLN A 23 4.58 23.39 -9.74
C GLN A 23 4.78 23.81 -11.20
N HIS A 24 4.60 22.90 -12.16
CA HIS A 24 4.88 23.15 -13.58
C HIS A 24 3.99 24.27 -14.17
N PRO A 25 4.57 25.27 -14.86
CA PRO A 25 3.81 26.41 -15.39
C PRO A 25 2.66 26.03 -16.33
N LEU A 26 2.91 25.10 -17.27
CA LEU A 26 1.86 24.63 -18.21
C LEU A 26 0.68 24.00 -17.48
N LEU A 27 0.96 23.15 -16.48
CA LEU A 27 -0.07 22.47 -15.72
C LEU A 27 -0.91 23.47 -14.89
N LYS A 28 -0.24 24.38 -14.18
CA LYS A 28 -0.93 25.43 -13.41
C LYS A 28 -1.83 26.29 -14.29
N ASN A 29 -1.36 26.66 -15.48
CA ASN A 29 -2.18 27.43 -16.42
C ASN A 29 -3.36 26.62 -16.93
N ALA A 30 -3.17 25.35 -17.31
CA ALA A 30 -4.23 24.50 -17.82
C ALA A 30 -5.31 24.20 -16.78
N LEU A 31 -4.95 24.07 -15.48
CA LEU A 31 -5.92 23.91 -14.40
C LEU A 31 -6.89 25.11 -14.26
N ILE A 32 -6.47 26.31 -14.66
CA ILE A 32 -7.28 27.54 -14.57
C ILE A 32 -7.99 27.82 -15.89
N ASN A 33 -7.26 27.72 -17.00
CA ASN A 33 -7.63 28.27 -18.31
C ASN A 33 -7.90 27.22 -19.39
N GLY A 34 -7.79 25.93 -19.06
CA GLY A 34 -7.94 24.84 -20.01
C GLY A 34 -8.44 23.55 -19.34
N LYS A 35 -8.05 22.44 -19.95
CA LYS A 35 -8.36 21.08 -19.54
C LYS A 35 -7.09 20.32 -19.19
N VAL A 36 -7.17 19.45 -18.19
CA VAL A 36 -6.07 18.55 -17.82
C VAL A 36 -6.53 17.10 -17.86
N VAL A 37 -5.90 16.28 -18.69
CA VAL A 37 -6.11 14.82 -18.68
C VAL A 37 -5.01 14.18 -17.85
N LEU A 38 -5.38 13.42 -16.83
CA LEU A 38 -4.45 12.56 -16.08
C LEU A 38 -4.64 11.11 -16.51
N LYS A 39 -3.62 10.50 -17.12
CA LYS A 39 -3.63 9.09 -17.51
C LYS A 39 -2.91 8.23 -16.48
N GLY A 40 -3.59 7.19 -16.00
CA GLY A 40 -3.16 6.39 -14.86
C GLY A 40 -1.82 5.70 -15.02
N GLY A 41 -1.09 5.71 -13.91
CA GLY A 41 0.23 5.12 -13.68
C GLY A 41 0.64 5.54 -12.27
N THR A 42 1.55 4.83 -11.61
CA THR A 42 1.85 5.07 -10.19
C THR A 42 2.29 6.52 -9.92
N THR A 43 3.06 7.13 -10.83
CA THR A 43 3.51 8.52 -10.70
C THR A 43 2.36 9.52 -10.94
N VAL A 44 1.54 9.30 -11.97
CA VAL A 44 0.38 10.17 -12.26
C VAL A 44 -0.72 10.02 -11.21
N SER A 45 -0.87 8.84 -10.63
CA SER A 45 -1.77 8.61 -9.50
C SER A 45 -1.35 9.45 -8.29
N LYS A 46 -0.05 9.63 -8.05
CA LYS A 46 0.44 10.53 -7.00
C LYS A 46 0.16 12.01 -7.30
N ILE A 47 0.25 12.40 -8.58
CA ILE A 47 -0.19 13.74 -9.02
C ILE A 47 -1.69 13.91 -8.82
N ALA A 48 -2.50 12.89 -9.12
CA ALA A 48 -3.96 12.93 -8.88
C ALA A 48 -4.31 13.06 -7.40
N GLU A 49 -3.57 12.40 -6.49
CA GLU A 49 -3.74 12.60 -5.04
C GLU A 49 -3.54 14.06 -4.64
N ILE A 50 -2.57 14.77 -5.25
CA ILE A 50 -2.32 16.20 -5.00
C ILE A 50 -3.42 17.09 -5.61
N LEU A 51 -3.82 16.82 -6.86
CA LEU A 51 -4.70 17.72 -7.61
C LEU A 51 -6.19 17.52 -7.32
N ILE A 52 -6.62 16.28 -7.11
CA ILE A 52 -8.04 15.92 -6.96
C ILE A 52 -8.33 15.10 -5.69
N GLY A 53 -7.34 14.92 -4.81
CA GLY A 53 -7.50 14.27 -3.51
C GLY A 53 -7.73 12.76 -3.56
N ARG A 54 -7.47 12.10 -4.70
CA ARG A 54 -7.68 10.65 -4.85
C ARG A 54 -6.68 9.98 -5.80
N PRO A 55 -6.34 8.70 -5.55
CA PRO A 55 -5.51 7.91 -6.46
C PRO A 55 -6.27 7.46 -7.71
N LEU A 56 -5.53 7.15 -8.76
CA LEU A 56 -6.02 6.55 -10.00
C LEU A 56 -5.83 5.02 -9.98
N ARG A 57 -6.66 4.31 -10.74
CA ARG A 57 -6.52 2.87 -10.98
C ARG A 57 -5.24 2.59 -11.75
N ILE A 58 -4.47 1.57 -11.35
CA ILE A 58 -3.29 1.11 -12.09
C ILE A 58 -3.68 -0.09 -12.98
N SER A 59 -3.47 0.02 -14.29
CA SER A 59 -3.89 -0.98 -15.27
C SER A 59 -2.86 -2.11 -15.45
N GLY A 60 -1.60 -1.75 -15.72
CA GLY A 60 -0.48 -2.68 -15.87
C GLY A 60 0.73 -2.25 -15.05
N ARG A 61 1.57 -3.21 -14.65
CA ARG A 61 2.80 -2.96 -13.88
C ARG A 61 3.85 -4.05 -14.14
N ILE A 62 5.07 -3.77 -13.71
CA ILE A 62 6.15 -4.75 -13.64
C ILE A 62 6.26 -5.18 -12.18
N THR A 63 6.38 -6.48 -11.94
CA THR A 63 6.59 -7.10 -10.62
C THR A 63 7.67 -8.16 -10.73
N GLU A 64 8.01 -8.84 -9.63
CA GLU A 64 8.87 -10.03 -9.67
C GLU A 64 8.35 -11.14 -10.62
N ARG A 65 7.05 -11.14 -10.93
CA ARG A 65 6.45 -12.08 -11.89
C ARG A 65 6.61 -11.67 -13.34
N GLY A 66 7.12 -10.47 -13.60
CA GLY A 66 7.21 -9.83 -14.90
C GLY A 66 6.08 -8.83 -15.15
N THR A 67 5.64 -8.71 -16.41
CA THR A 67 4.63 -7.75 -16.86
C THR A 67 3.22 -8.26 -16.56
N VAL A 68 2.51 -7.64 -15.61
CA VAL A 68 1.23 -8.13 -15.10
C VAL A 68 0.14 -7.06 -15.12
N ALA A 69 -1.10 -7.48 -15.28
CA ALA A 69 -2.29 -6.63 -15.20
C ALA A 69 -2.86 -6.64 -13.76
N GLY A 70 -3.92 -5.84 -13.52
CA GLY A 70 -4.74 -5.97 -12.32
C GLY A 70 -5.57 -7.27 -12.33
N LEU A 71 -5.81 -7.86 -11.16
CA LEU A 71 -6.66 -9.04 -11.00
C LEU A 71 -8.14 -8.66 -10.98
N ILE A 72 -8.46 -7.61 -10.24
CA ILE A 72 -9.82 -7.17 -9.95
C ILE A 72 -10.22 -6.12 -10.97
N ASP A 73 -11.37 -6.29 -11.60
CA ASP A 73 -11.98 -5.25 -12.43
C ASP A 73 -12.72 -4.27 -11.52
N THR A 74 -12.37 -2.99 -11.62
CA THR A 74 -12.90 -1.93 -10.75
C THR A 74 -13.38 -0.77 -11.59
N SER A 75 -14.41 -0.08 -11.10
CA SER A 75 -14.94 1.16 -11.68
C SER A 75 -14.12 2.39 -11.32
N ASP A 76 -13.01 2.22 -10.59
CA ASP A 76 -12.11 3.34 -10.27
C ASP A 76 -11.51 3.90 -11.57
N PRO A 77 -11.40 5.23 -11.69
CA PRO A 77 -10.89 5.85 -12.91
C PRO A 77 -9.42 5.51 -13.13
N HIS A 78 -9.07 4.98 -14.30
CA HIS A 78 -7.70 4.95 -14.79
C HIS A 78 -7.31 6.31 -15.38
N SER A 79 -8.26 7.02 -15.98
CA SER A 79 -8.05 8.30 -16.65
C SER A 79 -9.13 9.28 -16.22
N VAL A 80 -8.73 10.51 -15.91
CA VAL A 80 -9.65 11.59 -15.54
C VAL A 80 -9.40 12.83 -16.37
N LEU A 81 -10.46 13.60 -16.61
CA LEU A 81 -10.40 14.95 -17.14
C LEU A 81 -10.71 15.93 -16.01
N ILE A 82 -9.87 16.94 -15.83
CA ILE A 82 -10.08 18.07 -14.93
C ILE A 82 -10.42 19.30 -15.78
N GLU A 83 -11.51 19.98 -15.43
CA GLU A 83 -11.97 21.19 -16.10
C GLU A 83 -12.67 22.09 -15.07
N LYS A 84 -12.25 23.35 -14.97
CA LYS A 84 -12.87 24.37 -14.08
C LYS A 84 -12.98 23.94 -12.61
N GLY A 85 -11.99 23.19 -12.11
CA GLY A 85 -11.94 22.73 -10.71
C GLY A 85 -12.69 21.42 -10.44
N ASP A 86 -13.50 20.95 -11.38
CA ASP A 86 -14.17 19.65 -11.31
C ASP A 86 -13.39 18.58 -12.08
N TRP A 87 -13.61 17.31 -11.75
CA TRP A 87 -13.02 16.19 -12.49
C TRP A 87 -14.06 15.10 -12.80
N ARG A 88 -13.89 14.40 -13.94
CA ARG A 88 -14.73 13.27 -14.34
C ARG A 88 -13.90 12.08 -14.83
N ASN A 89 -14.42 10.86 -14.64
CA ASN A 89 -13.85 9.64 -15.23
C ASN A 89 -14.08 9.65 -16.74
N ILE A 90 -13.03 9.42 -17.51
CA ILE A 90 -13.08 9.40 -18.98
C ILE A 90 -12.59 8.06 -19.57
N ASP A 91 -12.49 6.98 -18.80
CA ASP A 91 -11.93 5.71 -19.28
C ASP A 91 -12.59 5.17 -20.56
N ASP A 92 -13.91 5.31 -20.65
CA ASP A 92 -14.71 4.85 -21.80
C ASP A 92 -14.82 5.91 -22.91
N THR A 93 -14.55 7.19 -22.60
CA THR A 93 -14.71 8.33 -23.51
C THR A 93 -13.40 9.05 -23.84
N ILE A 94 -12.24 8.49 -23.45
CA ILE A 94 -10.94 9.16 -23.57
C ILE A 94 -10.59 9.49 -25.03
N VAL A 95 -11.08 8.72 -26.00
CA VAL A 95 -10.82 9.00 -27.41
C VAL A 95 -11.54 10.28 -27.83
N GLU A 96 -12.82 10.39 -27.51
CA GLU A 96 -13.68 11.52 -27.84
C GLU A 96 -13.32 12.78 -27.04
N GLU A 97 -12.94 12.63 -25.77
CA GLU A 97 -12.54 13.74 -24.90
C GLU A 97 -11.19 14.34 -25.32
N VAL A 98 -10.23 13.49 -25.71
CA VAL A 98 -8.91 13.96 -26.15
C VAL A 98 -8.96 14.65 -27.52
N GLN A 99 -9.90 14.27 -28.39
CA GLN A 99 -10.16 14.97 -29.66
C GLN A 99 -10.66 16.40 -29.49
N GLN A 100 -11.14 16.77 -28.29
CA GLN A 100 -11.64 18.11 -27.98
C GLN A 100 -10.61 18.98 -27.26
N LEU A 101 -9.38 18.49 -27.09
CA LEU A 101 -8.31 19.27 -26.50
C LEU A 101 -7.74 20.28 -27.50
N GLY A 102 -6.96 21.22 -27.00
CA GLY A 102 -6.30 22.23 -27.80
C GLY A 102 -4.94 22.67 -27.23
N PRO A 103 -4.32 23.71 -27.81
CA PRO A 103 -3.01 24.23 -27.41
C PRO A 103 -2.89 24.78 -25.99
N ARG A 104 -4.01 24.89 -25.25
CA ARG A 104 -4.02 25.34 -23.85
C ARG A 104 -4.16 24.20 -22.86
N ASP A 105 -4.39 23.00 -23.36
CA ASP A 105 -4.70 21.83 -22.55
C ASP A 105 -3.46 20.98 -22.33
N VAL A 106 -3.47 20.23 -21.23
CA VAL A 106 -2.34 19.41 -20.81
C VAL A 106 -2.77 17.97 -20.62
N ILE A 107 -1.99 17.03 -21.17
CA ILE A 107 -2.09 15.61 -20.88
C ILE A 107 -0.89 15.24 -20.01
N VAL A 108 -1.15 14.67 -18.84
CA VAL A 108 -0.13 14.13 -17.95
C VAL A 108 -0.17 12.61 -18.04
N SER A 109 0.88 12.02 -18.59
CA SER A 109 1.01 10.57 -18.74
C SER A 109 2.42 10.14 -18.40
N GLY A 110 2.58 9.30 -17.38
CA GLY A 110 3.88 8.68 -17.12
C GLY A 110 4.29 7.71 -18.24
N ALA A 111 5.51 7.18 -18.13
CA ALA A 111 6.06 6.19 -19.07
C ALA A 111 6.46 4.89 -18.36
N ASN A 112 6.69 3.83 -19.15
CA ASN A 112 7.31 2.58 -18.69
C ASN A 112 8.81 2.53 -18.96
N ALA A 113 9.29 3.31 -19.93
CA ALA A 113 10.69 3.40 -20.31
C ALA A 113 11.01 4.83 -20.75
N ILE A 114 12.21 5.29 -20.42
CA ILE A 114 12.88 6.44 -21.03
C ILE A 114 14.29 6.07 -21.48
N ASP A 115 14.88 6.80 -22.42
CA ASP A 115 16.30 6.66 -22.78
C ASP A 115 17.13 7.92 -22.51
N GLY A 116 18.44 7.85 -22.77
CA GLY A 116 19.36 8.97 -22.58
C GLY A 116 19.08 10.19 -23.47
N ASN A 117 18.23 10.05 -24.50
CA ASN A 117 17.81 11.14 -25.38
C ASN A 117 16.45 11.72 -24.97
N LYS A 118 15.97 11.40 -23.75
CA LYS A 118 14.66 11.80 -23.23
C LYS A 118 13.50 11.36 -24.13
N LYS A 119 13.65 10.25 -24.85
CA LYS A 119 12.52 9.57 -25.49
C LYS A 119 11.78 8.75 -24.45
N ALA A 120 10.48 8.56 -24.64
CA ALA A 120 9.64 7.85 -23.68
C ALA A 120 8.71 6.85 -24.39
N ALA A 121 8.43 5.74 -23.72
CA ALA A 121 7.52 4.72 -24.22
C ALA A 121 6.62 4.14 -23.14
N LEU A 122 5.37 3.84 -23.52
CA LEU A 122 4.42 3.04 -22.75
C LEU A 122 4.51 1.57 -23.15
N MET A 123 4.35 0.67 -22.18
CA MET A 123 4.16 -0.75 -22.45
C MET A 123 2.67 -1.07 -22.67
N ALA A 124 2.36 -1.73 -23.77
CA ALA A 124 1.01 -2.16 -24.13
C ALA A 124 0.84 -3.68 -24.03
N GLY A 125 0.14 -4.15 -23.00
CA GLY A 125 -0.30 -5.55 -22.88
C GLY A 125 -1.61 -5.87 -23.63
N SER A 126 -2.38 -4.84 -23.98
CA SER A 126 -3.61 -4.94 -24.77
C SER A 126 -3.36 -4.63 -26.26
N ALA A 127 -4.27 -5.09 -27.12
CA ALA A 127 -4.23 -4.74 -28.53
C ALA A 127 -4.35 -3.21 -28.70
N GLY A 128 -3.39 -2.61 -29.42
CA GLY A 128 -3.36 -1.16 -29.66
C GLY A 128 -3.28 -0.29 -28.40
N GLY A 129 -2.88 -0.85 -27.25
CA GLY A 129 -2.84 -0.10 -25.98
C GLY A 129 -4.20 0.23 -25.35
N GLY A 130 -5.30 -0.35 -25.84
CA GLY A 130 -6.65 -0.03 -25.36
C GLY A 130 -7.10 1.38 -25.78
N ASN A 131 -8.03 1.99 -25.05
CA ASN A 131 -8.56 3.31 -25.42
C ASN A 131 -7.50 4.42 -25.32
N VAL A 132 -6.58 4.34 -24.36
CA VAL A 132 -5.44 5.27 -24.27
C VAL A 132 -4.56 5.18 -25.52
N GLY A 133 -4.20 3.97 -25.94
CA GLY A 133 -3.37 3.81 -27.14
C GLY A 133 -4.07 4.28 -28.42
N LYS A 134 -5.40 4.11 -28.50
CA LYS A 134 -6.23 4.65 -29.60
C LYS A 134 -6.30 6.18 -29.62
N SER A 135 -6.18 6.86 -28.47
CA SER A 135 -6.25 8.32 -28.42
C SER A 135 -4.91 9.01 -28.70
N LEU A 136 -3.78 8.30 -28.69
CA LEU A 136 -2.43 8.89 -28.79
C LEU A 136 -2.23 9.84 -29.98
N SER A 137 -2.80 9.56 -31.15
CA SER A 137 -2.67 10.46 -32.30
C SER A 137 -3.29 11.83 -32.03
N SER A 138 -4.44 11.86 -31.36
CA SER A 138 -5.14 13.10 -31.00
C SER A 138 -4.40 13.91 -29.94
N TRP A 139 -3.52 13.30 -29.14
CA TRP A 139 -2.72 14.05 -28.15
C TRP A 139 -1.90 15.13 -28.86
N TYR A 140 -1.33 14.78 -30.01
CA TYR A 140 -0.41 15.64 -30.76
C TYR A 140 -1.13 16.42 -31.85
N CYS A 141 -2.06 15.80 -32.57
CA CYS A 141 -2.76 16.44 -33.68
C CYS A 141 -3.67 17.58 -33.22
N GLU A 142 -4.26 17.48 -32.02
CA GLU A 142 -5.07 18.57 -31.45
C GLU A 142 -4.21 19.64 -30.74
N GLY A 143 -2.90 19.42 -30.65
CA GLY A 143 -1.95 20.40 -30.11
C GLY A 143 -1.87 20.45 -28.58
N ALA A 144 -2.41 19.46 -27.86
CA ALA A 144 -2.29 19.40 -26.41
C ALA A 144 -0.81 19.26 -25.97
N HIS A 145 -0.45 19.93 -24.87
CA HIS A 145 0.87 19.77 -24.27
C HIS A 145 0.93 18.45 -23.50
N VAL A 146 1.97 17.64 -23.71
CA VAL A 146 2.14 16.37 -23.02
C VAL A 146 3.28 16.47 -22.01
N LEU A 147 2.97 16.26 -20.73
CA LEU A 147 3.95 16.14 -19.65
C LEU A 147 4.11 14.66 -19.28
N ILE A 148 5.37 14.21 -19.20
CA ILE A 148 5.74 12.81 -18.98
C ILE A 148 6.51 12.68 -17.65
N PRO A 149 5.79 12.63 -16.51
CA PRO A 149 6.40 12.35 -15.21
C PRO A 149 6.88 10.91 -15.13
N VAL A 150 8.18 10.71 -14.99
CA VAL A 150 8.79 9.38 -15.03
C VAL A 150 10.12 9.41 -14.28
N GLY A 151 10.31 8.48 -13.32
CA GLY A 151 11.55 8.45 -12.57
C GLY A 151 12.70 7.81 -13.35
N LEU A 152 13.91 8.12 -12.92
CA LEU A 152 15.15 7.61 -13.51
C LEU A 152 15.32 6.09 -13.37
N GLU A 153 14.55 5.44 -12.50
CA GLU A 153 14.53 3.97 -12.39
C GLU A 153 14.02 3.29 -13.68
N LYS A 154 13.36 4.05 -14.55
CA LYS A 154 12.84 3.59 -15.85
C LYS A 154 13.77 3.92 -17.02
N LEU A 155 15.00 4.37 -16.76
CA LEU A 155 16.01 4.54 -17.78
C LEU A 155 16.40 3.17 -18.37
N VAL A 156 16.14 2.98 -19.65
CA VAL A 156 16.46 1.77 -20.42
C VAL A 156 17.73 2.03 -21.22
N PRO A 157 18.72 1.11 -21.20
CA PRO A 157 19.91 1.24 -22.04
C PRO A 157 19.55 1.11 -23.53
N GLY A 158 20.23 1.88 -24.37
CA GLY A 158 20.02 1.88 -25.83
C GLY A 158 19.13 3.02 -26.31
N ASN A 159 18.70 2.93 -27.57
CA ASN A 159 17.83 3.92 -28.22
C ASN A 159 16.41 3.38 -28.34
N LEU A 160 15.44 4.05 -27.73
CA LEU A 160 14.05 3.56 -27.73
C LEU A 160 13.44 3.51 -29.14
N GLU A 161 13.81 4.42 -30.04
CA GLU A 161 13.29 4.43 -31.41
C GLU A 161 13.77 3.22 -32.23
N GLU A 162 14.94 2.67 -31.90
CA GLU A 162 15.45 1.42 -32.49
C GLU A 162 14.74 0.21 -31.87
N ILE A 163 14.68 0.15 -30.54
CA ILE A 163 14.05 -0.95 -29.79
C ILE A 163 12.57 -1.13 -30.21
N ILE A 164 11.83 -0.03 -30.40
CA ILE A 164 10.42 -0.07 -30.81
C ILE A 164 10.22 -0.78 -32.16
N LYS A 165 11.19 -0.70 -33.09
CA LYS A 165 11.10 -1.33 -34.41
C LYS A 165 11.32 -2.85 -34.34
N GLU A 166 12.04 -3.30 -33.32
CA GLU A 166 12.47 -4.70 -33.16
C GLU A 166 11.57 -5.51 -32.23
N THR A 167 10.70 -4.85 -31.47
CA THR A 167 9.83 -5.52 -30.50
C THR A 167 8.35 -5.23 -30.73
N GLY A 168 7.50 -6.22 -30.47
CA GLY A 168 6.06 -6.07 -30.56
C GLY A 168 5.34 -6.92 -29.53
N ARG A 169 4.07 -6.61 -29.26
CA ARG A 169 3.23 -7.39 -28.33
C ARG A 169 3.03 -8.83 -28.83
N LYS A 170 2.86 -8.99 -30.16
CA LYS A 170 2.74 -10.27 -30.86
C LYS A 170 4.13 -10.77 -31.27
N GLY A 171 4.25 -12.06 -31.58
CA GLY A 171 5.51 -12.67 -32.04
C GLY A 171 6.44 -13.13 -30.90
N LYS A 172 5.97 -13.09 -29.64
CA LYS A 172 6.67 -13.64 -28.49
C LYS A 172 6.09 -15.02 -28.15
N ASP A 173 6.93 -16.06 -28.18
CA ASP A 173 6.52 -17.43 -27.84
C ASP A 173 6.31 -17.61 -26.33
N LEU A 174 7.10 -16.89 -25.53
CA LEU A 174 7.08 -16.98 -24.07
C LEU A 174 7.40 -15.62 -23.43
N SER A 175 6.73 -15.32 -22.31
CA SER A 175 6.92 -14.11 -21.51
C SER A 175 6.63 -14.40 -20.03
N TRP A 176 7.42 -13.79 -19.14
CA TRP A 176 7.10 -13.70 -17.71
C TRP A 176 5.96 -12.69 -17.53
N GLY A 177 4.73 -13.20 -17.42
CA GLY A 177 3.52 -12.38 -17.47
C GLY A 177 3.03 -12.15 -18.90
N MET A 178 2.21 -11.13 -19.13
CA MET A 178 1.69 -10.84 -20.47
C MET A 178 2.76 -10.22 -21.37
N SER A 179 2.84 -10.65 -22.62
CA SER A 179 3.70 -9.99 -23.61
C SER A 179 3.27 -8.53 -23.79
N VAL A 180 4.26 -7.65 -23.91
CA VAL A 180 4.06 -6.23 -24.15
C VAL A 180 4.72 -5.78 -25.45
N GLY A 181 4.14 -4.77 -26.09
CA GLY A 181 4.81 -3.94 -27.09
C GLY A 181 5.11 -2.55 -26.52
N LEU A 182 5.91 -1.77 -27.22
CA LEU A 182 6.22 -0.39 -26.85
C LEU A 182 5.44 0.58 -27.73
N MET A 183 4.82 1.59 -27.13
CA MET A 183 4.16 2.70 -27.82
C MET A 183 4.93 3.99 -27.51
N PRO A 184 5.51 4.67 -28.52
CA PRO A 184 6.20 5.93 -28.28
C PRO A 184 5.21 6.99 -27.79
N ILE A 185 5.63 7.77 -26.80
CA ILE A 185 4.94 8.99 -26.39
C ILE A 185 5.90 10.17 -26.48
N TYR A 186 5.39 11.31 -26.95
CA TYR A 186 6.16 12.51 -27.21
C TYR A 186 5.70 13.62 -26.27
N GLY A 187 6.63 14.31 -25.64
CA GLY A 187 6.30 15.32 -24.64
C GLY A 187 7.50 15.70 -23.82
N GLU A 188 7.27 16.55 -22.84
CA GLU A 188 8.30 16.98 -21.89
C GLU A 188 8.50 15.89 -20.83
N VAL A 189 9.69 15.28 -20.84
CA VAL A 189 10.08 14.28 -19.83
C VAL A 189 10.52 14.98 -18.55
N ILE A 190 9.83 14.65 -17.45
CA ILE A 190 10.08 15.24 -16.13
C ILE A 190 10.51 14.11 -15.19
N THR A 191 11.82 14.01 -14.95
CA THR A 191 12.42 13.09 -13.97
C THR A 191 12.59 13.78 -12.62
N GLU A 192 13.22 13.09 -11.65
CA GLU A 192 13.63 13.70 -10.39
C GLU A 192 14.49 14.96 -10.62
N ILE A 193 15.33 14.97 -11.67
CA ILE A 193 16.21 16.11 -11.99
C ILE A 193 15.38 17.33 -12.38
N GLU A 194 14.46 17.19 -13.34
CA GLU A 194 13.58 18.28 -13.75
C GLU A 194 12.65 18.71 -12.61
N ALA A 195 12.13 17.77 -11.83
CA ALA A 195 11.28 18.06 -10.68
C ALA A 195 11.99 18.93 -9.63
N VAL A 196 13.27 18.63 -9.33
CA VAL A 196 14.10 19.48 -8.46
C VAL A 196 14.17 20.91 -8.98
N LYS A 197 14.38 21.09 -10.29
CA LYS A 197 14.46 22.41 -10.94
C LYS A 197 13.14 23.19 -10.88
N HIS A 198 12.00 22.50 -10.87
CA HIS A 198 10.69 23.15 -10.68
C HIS A 198 10.40 23.52 -9.22
N LEU A 199 11.03 22.82 -8.26
CA LEU A 199 10.84 23.04 -6.84
C LEU A 199 11.79 24.09 -6.27
N ALA A 200 13.03 24.12 -6.76
CA ALA A 200 14.08 25.04 -6.37
C ALA A 200 14.95 25.40 -7.58
N ALA A 201 15.38 26.66 -7.67
CA ALA A 201 16.24 27.16 -8.75
C ALA A 201 17.71 26.73 -8.53
N VAL A 202 17.96 25.43 -8.62
CA VAL A 202 19.27 24.78 -8.45
C VAL A 202 19.64 23.94 -9.68
N GLU A 203 20.92 23.67 -9.85
CA GLU A 203 21.36 22.58 -10.73
C GLU A 203 21.26 21.25 -10.01
N CYS A 204 21.01 20.17 -10.75
CA CYS A 204 20.85 18.83 -10.19
C CYS A 204 21.26 17.75 -11.18
N HIS A 205 21.96 16.72 -10.69
CA HIS A 205 22.39 15.55 -11.47
C HIS A 205 22.21 14.26 -10.68
N ALA A 206 21.87 13.18 -11.39
CA ALA A 206 21.97 11.84 -10.84
C ALA A 206 23.44 11.37 -10.87
N ILE A 207 23.92 10.88 -9.74
CA ILE A 207 25.32 10.45 -9.54
C ILE A 207 25.42 8.97 -9.13
N GLY A 208 24.29 8.29 -8.90
CA GLY A 208 24.24 6.86 -8.58
C GLY A 208 22.83 6.29 -8.67
N ALA A 209 22.72 4.98 -8.87
CA ALA A 209 21.43 4.26 -8.92
C ALA A 209 21.57 2.79 -8.50
N GLY A 210 20.45 2.15 -8.14
CA GLY A 210 20.40 0.68 -7.95
C GLY A 210 20.68 0.18 -6.53
N GLY A 211 20.12 0.85 -5.51
CA GLY A 211 20.27 0.45 -4.11
C GLY A 211 19.76 -0.96 -3.76
N ILE A 212 19.84 -1.33 -2.47
CA ILE A 212 19.54 -2.68 -1.97
C ILE A 212 18.35 -2.68 -0.98
N GLY A 213 17.69 -3.84 -0.81
CA GLY A 213 16.52 -3.96 0.06
C GLY A 213 15.40 -2.98 -0.34
N GLU A 214 14.90 -2.21 0.61
CA GLU A 214 13.88 -1.16 0.37
C GLU A 214 14.39 0.00 -0.52
N ALA A 215 15.70 0.07 -0.77
CA ALA A 215 16.31 1.06 -1.66
C ALA A 215 16.51 0.54 -3.10
N GLN A 216 15.95 -0.61 -3.48
CA GLN A 216 15.99 -1.08 -4.87
C GLN A 216 15.38 -0.06 -5.84
N GLY A 217 16.10 0.21 -6.94
CA GLY A 217 15.71 1.23 -7.93
C GLY A 217 15.90 2.68 -7.46
N SER A 218 16.48 2.91 -6.29
CA SER A 218 16.79 4.27 -5.82
C SER A 218 17.74 5.00 -6.76
N VAL A 219 17.66 6.33 -6.72
CA VAL A 219 18.62 7.25 -7.35
C VAL A 219 19.26 8.15 -6.30
N THR A 220 20.57 8.35 -6.42
CA THR A 220 21.33 9.34 -5.65
C THR A 220 21.57 10.57 -6.52
N LEU A 221 21.18 11.73 -6.01
CA LEU A 221 21.21 13.02 -6.68
C LEU A 221 22.15 13.97 -5.93
N GLU A 222 22.85 14.81 -6.68
CA GLU A 222 23.58 15.96 -6.16
C GLU A 222 22.97 17.23 -6.75
N ALA A 223 22.71 18.23 -5.91
CA ALA A 223 22.19 19.52 -6.32
C ALA A 223 23.02 20.67 -5.73
N TRP A 224 23.16 21.77 -6.48
CA TRP A 224 23.90 22.95 -6.05
C TRP A 224 23.34 24.25 -6.64
N GLY A 225 23.49 25.35 -5.92
CA GLY A 225 22.94 26.65 -6.29
C GLY A 225 23.09 27.70 -5.19
N GLN A 226 22.23 28.71 -5.22
CA GLN A 226 22.15 29.70 -4.14
C GLN A 226 21.71 29.03 -2.84
N GLU A 227 22.25 29.49 -1.71
CA GLU A 227 21.99 28.88 -0.39
C GLU A 227 20.51 28.78 -0.06
N GLU A 228 19.73 29.83 -0.33
CA GLU A 228 18.28 29.85 -0.07
C GLU A 228 17.53 28.76 -0.84
N GLU A 229 17.86 28.57 -2.12
CA GLU A 229 17.22 27.55 -2.97
C GLU A 229 17.65 26.12 -2.58
N VAL A 230 18.90 25.95 -2.16
CA VAL A 230 19.38 24.66 -1.62
C VAL A 230 18.68 24.32 -0.31
N LEU A 231 18.49 25.30 0.59
CA LEU A 231 17.74 25.11 1.84
C LEU A 231 16.27 24.78 1.59
N LYS A 232 15.63 25.44 0.62
CA LYS A 232 14.27 25.12 0.17
C LYS A 232 14.16 23.68 -0.33
N LEU A 233 15.13 23.23 -1.13
CA LEU A 233 15.18 21.85 -1.59
C LEU A 233 15.35 20.88 -0.41
N ILE A 234 16.25 21.16 0.53
CA ILE A 234 16.46 20.33 1.72
C ILE A 234 15.16 20.16 2.49
N GLN A 235 14.40 21.24 2.70
CA GLN A 235 13.10 21.16 3.37
C GLN A 235 12.14 20.21 2.65
N VAL A 236 12.00 20.34 1.32
CA VAL A 236 11.13 19.47 0.53
C VAL A 236 11.57 18.01 0.63
N ILE A 237 12.87 17.73 0.57
CA ILE A 237 13.40 16.37 0.69
C ILE A 237 13.16 15.80 2.09
N SER A 238 13.36 16.58 3.16
CA SER A 238 13.09 16.15 4.54
C SER A 238 11.62 15.79 4.73
N GLU A 239 10.69 16.61 4.21
CA GLU A 239 9.25 16.30 4.28
C GLU A 239 8.89 15.02 3.53
N ILE A 240 9.54 14.75 2.39
CA ILE A 240 9.35 13.49 1.65
C ILE A 240 9.89 12.31 2.47
N LYS A 241 11.08 12.46 3.09
CA LYS A 241 11.74 11.42 3.89
C LYS A 241 10.99 11.05 5.16
N GLU A 242 10.37 12.02 5.81
CA GLU A 242 9.56 11.83 7.02
C GLU A 242 8.15 11.29 6.69
N GLY A 243 7.72 11.43 5.44
CA GLY A 243 6.43 10.99 4.95
C GLY A 243 6.31 9.47 4.77
N VAL A 244 5.07 8.99 4.70
CA VAL A 244 4.77 7.61 4.31
C VAL A 244 4.72 7.53 2.79
N ASN A 245 5.72 6.88 2.19
CA ASN A 245 5.85 6.76 0.73
C ASN A 245 5.42 5.37 0.25
N GLU A 246 4.11 5.14 0.21
CA GLU A 246 3.53 3.93 -0.35
C GLU A 246 3.17 4.09 -1.84
N VAL A 247 3.14 2.97 -2.56
CA VAL A 247 2.77 2.90 -3.97
C VAL A 247 1.38 3.50 -4.18
N SER A 248 1.28 4.54 -5.00
CA SER A 248 0.00 5.18 -5.33
C SER A 248 -0.80 4.34 -6.32
N GLY A 249 -2.06 4.10 -5.99
CA GLY A 249 -3.06 3.41 -6.79
C GLY A 249 -4.25 2.99 -5.94
N THR A 250 -5.41 2.72 -6.54
CA THR A 250 -6.52 2.18 -5.75
C THR A 250 -6.18 0.77 -5.25
N ARG A 251 -6.49 0.45 -3.98
CA ARG A 251 -6.06 -0.81 -3.31
C ARG A 251 -6.39 -2.05 -4.14
N GLN A 252 -7.61 -2.12 -4.66
CA GLN A 252 -8.06 -3.22 -5.51
C GLN A 252 -7.28 -3.32 -6.82
N SER A 253 -6.92 -2.17 -7.41
CA SER A 253 -6.16 -2.15 -8.65
C SER A 253 -4.72 -2.64 -8.49
N LEU A 254 -4.13 -2.52 -7.30
CA LEU A 254 -2.75 -2.95 -7.00
C LEU A 254 -2.60 -4.48 -6.90
N VAL A 255 -3.72 -5.20 -6.75
CA VAL A 255 -3.72 -6.67 -6.76
C VAL A 255 -3.38 -7.17 -8.16
N GLN A 256 -2.22 -7.80 -8.31
CA GLN A 256 -1.74 -8.34 -9.59
C GLN A 256 -2.55 -9.56 -10.05
N CYS A 257 -2.76 -9.70 -11.37
CA CYS A 257 -3.43 -10.86 -11.97
C CYS A 257 -2.72 -12.18 -11.61
N GLN A 258 -3.45 -13.28 -11.45
CA GLN A 258 -2.92 -14.63 -11.17
C GLN A 258 -3.49 -15.62 -12.20
N THR A 259 -2.83 -16.77 -12.41
CA THR A 259 -3.36 -17.76 -13.37
C THR A 259 -4.15 -18.86 -12.64
N PRO A 260 -5.37 -19.20 -13.10
CA PRO A 260 -6.15 -18.54 -14.15
C PRO A 260 -6.86 -17.27 -13.65
N CYS A 261 -7.02 -16.25 -14.51
CA CYS A 261 -7.92 -15.11 -14.27
C CYS A 261 -8.66 -14.69 -15.54
N GLN A 262 -9.65 -13.82 -15.38
CA GLN A 262 -10.44 -13.25 -16.50
C GLN A 262 -9.56 -12.57 -17.57
N GLY A 263 -8.45 -11.95 -17.16
CA GLY A 263 -7.50 -11.30 -18.06
C GLY A 263 -6.67 -12.25 -18.93
N CYS A 264 -6.54 -13.54 -18.57
CA CYS A 264 -5.67 -14.51 -19.26
C CYS A 264 -6.00 -14.66 -20.75
N GLY A 265 -7.24 -14.42 -21.18
CA GLY A 265 -7.60 -14.40 -22.60
C GLY A 265 -6.77 -13.40 -23.41
N ARG A 266 -6.41 -12.25 -22.82
CA ARG A 266 -5.67 -11.16 -23.47
C ARG A 266 -4.16 -11.21 -23.23
N HIS A 267 -3.70 -11.96 -22.22
CA HIS A 267 -2.29 -12.11 -21.86
C HIS A 267 -1.53 -13.05 -22.82
N ILE A 268 -1.27 -12.58 -24.05
CA ILE A 268 -0.58 -13.39 -25.07
C ILE A 268 0.88 -13.67 -24.69
N GLY A 269 1.39 -14.85 -25.06
CA GLY A 269 2.74 -15.31 -24.70
C GLY A 269 2.97 -15.56 -23.20
N CYS A 270 1.95 -15.42 -22.34
CA CYS A 270 2.15 -15.56 -20.90
C CYS A 270 2.50 -16.99 -20.49
N GLY A 271 3.72 -17.18 -20.00
CA GLY A 271 4.25 -18.49 -19.62
C GLY A 271 3.50 -19.15 -18.47
N TYR A 272 2.94 -18.37 -17.54
CA TYR A 272 2.09 -18.91 -16.47
C TYR A 272 0.80 -19.51 -17.02
N LYS A 273 0.14 -18.81 -17.96
CA LYS A 273 -1.06 -19.30 -18.66
C LYS A 273 -0.76 -20.54 -19.49
N LEU A 274 0.40 -20.58 -20.13
CA LEU A 274 0.85 -21.70 -20.96
C LEU A 274 1.39 -22.87 -20.12
N ASN A 275 1.42 -22.76 -18.79
CA ASN A 275 2.07 -23.72 -17.87
C ASN A 275 3.56 -23.99 -18.21
N MET A 276 4.21 -23.08 -18.94
CA MET A 276 5.64 -23.14 -19.27
C MET A 276 6.51 -22.50 -18.20
N ILE A 277 5.92 -21.61 -17.39
CA ILE A 277 6.56 -21.00 -16.21
C ILE A 277 5.72 -21.40 -15.00
N LYS A 278 6.34 -22.00 -13.99
CA LYS A 278 5.67 -22.32 -12.73
C LYS A 278 5.48 -21.04 -11.92
N GLU A 279 4.26 -20.80 -11.45
CA GLU A 279 4.06 -19.79 -10.40
C GLU A 279 4.84 -20.23 -9.15
N LYS A 280 5.58 -19.30 -8.54
CA LYS A 280 6.03 -19.49 -7.16
C LYS A 280 4.76 -19.62 -6.32
N LYS A 281 4.51 -20.82 -5.80
CA LYS A 281 3.36 -21.09 -4.95
C LYS A 281 3.52 -20.22 -3.70
N ARG A 282 2.62 -19.25 -3.52
CA ARG A 282 2.54 -18.47 -2.29
C ARG A 282 1.70 -19.23 -1.28
N VAL A 283 2.15 -19.22 -0.04
CA VAL A 283 1.41 -19.78 1.08
C VAL A 283 0.18 -18.91 1.32
N LYS A 284 -1.01 -19.48 1.27
CA LYS A 284 -2.25 -18.76 1.57
C LYS A 284 -2.54 -18.81 3.05
N ILE A 285 -2.60 -17.67 3.73
CA ILE A 285 -2.98 -17.57 5.13
C ILE A 285 -4.32 -16.86 5.25
N GLY A 286 -5.29 -17.51 5.89
CA GLY A 286 -6.59 -16.93 6.19
C GLY A 286 -6.49 -15.98 7.38
N ALA A 287 -6.78 -14.69 7.21
CA ALA A 287 -6.80 -13.72 8.30
C ALA A 287 -8.25 -13.45 8.74
N ILE A 288 -8.58 -13.87 9.96
CA ILE A 288 -9.94 -13.80 10.49
C ILE A 288 -10.04 -12.63 11.45
N THR A 289 -10.88 -11.64 11.15
CA THR A 289 -11.15 -10.53 12.07
C THR A 289 -12.50 -10.73 12.76
N ILE A 290 -12.60 -10.40 14.05
CA ILE A 290 -13.89 -10.41 14.77
C ILE A 290 -14.84 -9.30 14.31
N GLY A 291 -14.33 -8.29 13.60
CA GLY A 291 -15.11 -7.23 12.97
C GLY A 291 -15.41 -7.54 11.50
N GLN A 292 -15.29 -6.51 10.66
CA GLN A 292 -15.43 -6.62 9.21
C GLN A 292 -14.08 -6.61 8.50
N SER A 293 -14.02 -7.29 7.36
CA SER A 293 -12.93 -7.23 6.39
C SER A 293 -13.30 -6.32 5.20
N PRO A 294 -12.33 -5.79 4.44
CA PRO A 294 -10.89 -5.85 4.69
C PRO A 294 -10.46 -4.98 5.89
N ARG A 295 -9.45 -5.43 6.66
CA ARG A 295 -8.81 -4.67 7.74
C ARG A 295 -7.65 -3.85 7.18
N ASP A 296 -8.06 -2.84 6.42
CA ASP A 296 -7.20 -1.87 5.76
C ASP A 296 -6.28 -1.08 6.70
N ASP A 297 -6.54 -1.16 8.01
CA ASP A 297 -5.83 -0.53 9.12
C ASP A 297 -4.76 -1.41 9.80
N MET A 298 -4.71 -2.72 9.52
CA MET A 298 -3.70 -3.62 10.11
C MET A 298 -3.05 -4.60 9.15
N VAL A 299 -3.76 -5.04 8.12
CA VAL A 299 -3.22 -6.05 7.19
C VAL A 299 -1.96 -5.56 6.47
N PRO A 300 -1.82 -4.28 6.08
CA PRO A 300 -0.55 -3.79 5.53
C PRO A 300 0.66 -3.97 6.47
N ASP A 301 0.48 -3.79 7.78
CA ASP A 301 1.55 -4.05 8.77
C ASP A 301 1.93 -5.53 8.83
N ILE A 302 0.92 -6.41 8.73
CA ILE A 302 1.09 -7.87 8.76
C ILE A 302 1.78 -8.34 7.48
N GLU A 303 1.33 -7.92 6.31
CA GLU A 303 1.91 -8.28 5.01
C GLU A 303 3.38 -7.86 4.91
N ARG A 304 3.73 -6.68 5.44
CA ARG A 304 5.13 -6.23 5.49
C ARG A 304 6.03 -7.16 6.30
N VAL A 305 5.50 -7.79 7.36
CA VAL A 305 6.23 -8.77 8.18
C VAL A 305 6.28 -10.14 7.51
N LEU A 306 5.19 -10.55 6.86
CA LEU A 306 5.07 -11.85 6.20
C LEU A 306 5.95 -11.96 4.95
N GLY A 307 6.21 -10.85 4.26
CA GLY A 307 7.01 -10.84 3.04
C GLY A 307 6.24 -11.38 1.82
N GLN A 308 6.96 -11.66 0.73
CA GLN A 308 6.34 -11.93 -0.58
C GLN A 308 5.91 -13.39 -0.79
N HIS A 309 6.35 -14.32 0.07
CA HIS A 309 6.03 -15.75 -0.05
C HIS A 309 4.64 -16.11 0.49
N ILE A 310 4.08 -15.28 1.36
CA ILE A 310 2.79 -15.50 2.00
C ILE A 310 1.79 -14.48 1.45
N MET A 311 0.55 -14.92 1.19
CA MET A 311 -0.56 -14.05 0.83
C MET A 311 -1.70 -14.18 1.82
N ILE A 312 -2.32 -13.06 2.18
CA ILE A 312 -3.42 -13.02 3.13
C ILE A 312 -4.77 -13.08 2.41
N ILE A 313 -5.65 -13.98 2.85
CA ILE A 313 -7.06 -14.02 2.44
C ILE A 313 -7.88 -13.62 3.65
N GLN A 314 -8.60 -12.49 3.58
CA GLN A 314 -9.30 -11.93 4.73
C GLN A 314 -10.74 -12.41 4.80
N LYS A 315 -11.23 -12.64 6.02
CA LYS A 315 -12.65 -12.83 6.30
C LYS A 315 -13.01 -12.21 7.65
N GLY A 316 -14.08 -11.42 7.69
CA GLY A 316 -14.64 -10.87 8.91
C GLY A 316 -15.82 -11.68 9.42
N ALA A 317 -15.90 -11.86 10.73
CA ALA A 317 -17.07 -12.46 11.38
C ALA A 317 -18.35 -11.66 11.11
N LEU A 318 -18.23 -10.34 10.89
CA LEU A 318 -19.35 -9.43 10.70
C LEU A 318 -19.51 -8.96 9.25
N ASP A 319 -18.84 -9.59 8.28
CA ASP A 319 -18.83 -9.13 6.87
C ASP A 319 -20.24 -8.98 6.27
N ASP A 320 -21.18 -9.81 6.73
CA ASP A 320 -22.54 -9.89 6.20
C ASP A 320 -23.56 -9.04 6.99
N PHE A 321 -23.11 -8.20 7.93
CA PHE A 321 -23.97 -7.43 8.83
C PHE A 321 -23.74 -5.92 8.72
N THR A 322 -24.80 -5.12 8.80
CA THR A 322 -24.69 -3.66 8.97
C THR A 322 -24.38 -3.29 10.41
N TYR A 323 -23.93 -2.05 10.64
CA TYR A 323 -23.72 -1.53 11.99
C TYR A 323 -24.96 -1.65 12.87
N GLU A 324 -26.12 -1.30 12.34
CA GLU A 324 -27.39 -1.29 13.05
C GLU A 324 -27.80 -2.72 13.44
N GLN A 325 -27.58 -3.69 12.55
CA GLN A 325 -27.81 -5.12 12.84
C GLN A 325 -26.88 -5.62 13.93
N VAL A 326 -25.60 -5.21 13.91
CA VAL A 326 -24.61 -5.61 14.91
C VAL A 326 -24.99 -5.08 16.29
N VAL A 327 -25.29 -3.79 16.39
CA VAL A 327 -25.69 -3.17 17.66
C VAL A 327 -26.99 -3.78 18.20
N HIS A 328 -27.96 -4.06 17.34
CA HIS A 328 -29.22 -4.65 17.78
C HIS A 328 -29.08 -6.10 18.23
N SER A 329 -28.28 -6.91 17.52
CA SER A 329 -28.31 -8.37 17.65
C SER A 329 -27.17 -8.95 18.50
N PHE A 330 -26.06 -8.20 18.66
CA PHE A 330 -24.83 -8.74 19.24
C PHE A 330 -24.29 -7.93 20.42
N SER A 331 -24.98 -6.87 20.86
CA SER A 331 -24.55 -6.07 22.00
C SER A 331 -24.46 -6.90 23.29
N PRO A 332 -23.42 -6.71 24.11
CA PRO A 332 -23.29 -7.41 25.39
C PRO A 332 -24.40 -7.08 26.38
N LYS A 333 -24.74 -8.04 27.23
CA LYS A 333 -25.55 -7.86 28.43
C LYS A 333 -24.67 -7.91 29.68
N GLU A 334 -25.24 -7.57 30.83
CA GLU A 334 -24.55 -7.67 32.11
C GLU A 334 -24.06 -9.11 32.36
N GLY A 335 -22.77 -9.27 32.66
CA GLY A 335 -22.12 -10.57 32.88
C GLY A 335 -21.55 -11.24 31.63
N ASP A 336 -21.76 -10.70 30.43
CA ASP A 336 -21.13 -11.21 29.21
C ASP A 336 -19.64 -10.85 29.13
N GLU A 337 -18.84 -11.72 28.52
CA GLU A 337 -17.48 -11.36 28.09
C GLU A 337 -17.55 -10.40 26.89
N VAL A 338 -16.95 -9.23 27.05
CA VAL A 338 -17.04 -8.13 26.07
C VAL A 338 -15.82 -8.11 25.16
N LEU A 339 -16.06 -8.07 23.85
CA LEU A 339 -15.06 -7.82 22.81
C LEU A 339 -15.34 -6.51 22.08
N VAL A 340 -14.26 -5.77 21.80
CA VAL A 340 -14.30 -4.50 21.07
C VAL A 340 -13.72 -4.71 19.68
N THR A 341 -14.44 -4.27 18.65
CA THR A 341 -13.98 -4.35 17.27
C THR A 341 -14.39 -3.14 16.44
N ARG A 342 -13.92 -3.10 15.20
CA ARG A 342 -14.09 -2.02 14.24
C ARG A 342 -14.89 -2.50 13.03
N MET A 343 -15.87 -1.70 12.62
CA MET A 343 -16.63 -1.86 11.39
C MET A 343 -15.88 -1.30 10.18
N ARG A 344 -16.29 -1.66 8.96
CA ARG A 344 -15.62 -1.22 7.72
C ARG A 344 -15.63 0.30 7.55
N ASP A 345 -16.63 0.98 8.10
CA ASP A 345 -16.75 2.45 8.10
C ASP A 345 -15.95 3.15 9.20
N GLY A 346 -15.24 2.40 10.05
CA GLY A 346 -14.42 2.93 11.13
C GLY A 346 -15.10 3.02 12.49
N ARG A 347 -16.42 2.81 12.58
CA ARG A 347 -17.11 2.82 13.89
C ARG A 347 -16.65 1.65 14.75
N GLN A 348 -16.50 1.93 16.05
CA GLN A 348 -16.26 0.90 17.07
C GLN A 348 -17.59 0.28 17.50
N VAL A 349 -17.60 -1.04 17.72
CA VAL A 349 -18.75 -1.78 18.29
C VAL A 349 -18.28 -2.68 19.42
N LYS A 350 -19.14 -2.86 20.43
CA LYS A 350 -18.98 -3.81 21.52
C LYS A 350 -19.85 -5.03 21.24
N ILE A 351 -19.32 -6.22 21.41
CA ILE A 351 -19.99 -7.48 21.08
C ILE A 351 -19.77 -8.50 22.19
N ALA A 352 -20.84 -9.23 22.54
CA ALA A 352 -20.75 -10.37 23.43
C ALA A 352 -20.04 -11.54 22.73
N GLU A 353 -19.01 -12.12 23.36
CA GLU A 353 -18.18 -13.17 22.76
C GLU A 353 -19.00 -14.34 22.18
N HIS A 354 -20.01 -14.81 22.92
CA HIS A 354 -20.81 -15.97 22.55
C HIS A 354 -21.54 -15.82 21.19
N HIS A 355 -21.87 -14.58 20.79
CA HIS A 355 -22.45 -14.29 19.48
C HIS A 355 -21.44 -14.42 18.34
N LEU A 356 -20.16 -14.19 18.61
CA LEU A 356 -19.09 -14.27 17.60
C LEU A 356 -18.64 -15.70 17.31
N LEU A 357 -18.74 -16.62 18.28
CA LEU A 357 -18.27 -18.00 18.12
C LEU A 357 -18.79 -18.70 16.86
N PRO A 358 -20.11 -18.75 16.56
CA PRO A 358 -20.59 -19.39 15.33
C PRO A 358 -20.15 -18.64 14.07
N LEU A 359 -20.00 -17.32 14.13
CA LEU A 359 -19.58 -16.49 13.00
C LEU A 359 -18.09 -16.72 12.67
N LEU A 360 -17.26 -16.82 13.70
CA LEU A 360 -15.83 -17.15 13.57
C LEU A 360 -15.64 -18.57 13.03
N GLN A 361 -16.41 -19.54 13.52
CA GLN A 361 -16.40 -20.90 12.97
C GLN A 361 -16.74 -20.92 11.48
N ASN A 362 -17.76 -20.18 11.06
CA ASN A 362 -18.14 -20.05 9.65
C ASN A 362 -17.03 -19.38 8.82
N ALA A 363 -16.34 -18.37 9.37
CA ALA A 363 -15.21 -17.72 8.70
C ALA A 363 -14.03 -18.70 8.48
N ILE A 364 -13.69 -19.52 9.50
CA ILE A 364 -12.69 -20.59 9.40
C ILE A 364 -13.08 -21.57 8.29
N ASP A 365 -14.30 -22.12 8.36
CA ASP A 365 -14.79 -23.11 7.40
C ASP A 365 -14.75 -22.55 5.95
N GLN A 366 -15.08 -21.28 5.76
CA GLN A 366 -15.00 -20.63 4.45
C GLN A 366 -13.56 -20.49 3.96
N LEU A 367 -12.63 -20.03 4.81
CA LEU A 367 -11.23 -19.86 4.42
C LEU A 367 -10.56 -21.20 4.08
N GLU A 368 -10.86 -22.26 4.83
CA GLU A 368 -10.37 -23.60 4.53
C GLU A 368 -10.88 -24.12 3.18
N ARG A 369 -12.15 -23.86 2.84
CA ARG A 369 -12.68 -24.16 1.49
C ARG A 369 -11.97 -23.35 0.38
N HIS A 370 -11.42 -22.17 0.69
CA HIS A 370 -10.61 -21.38 -0.23
C HIS A 370 -9.15 -21.87 -0.33
N GLY A 371 -8.80 -22.95 0.37
CA GLY A 371 -7.49 -23.59 0.31
C GLY A 371 -6.38 -22.78 0.99
N VAL A 372 -6.69 -22.12 2.10
CA VAL A 372 -5.65 -21.55 2.98
C VAL A 372 -4.88 -22.67 3.66
N GLU A 373 -3.58 -22.49 3.88
CA GLU A 373 -2.69 -23.45 4.53
C GLU A 373 -2.69 -23.30 6.06
N ALA A 374 -3.05 -22.11 6.55
CA ALA A 374 -3.35 -21.85 7.95
C ALA A 374 -4.31 -20.67 8.09
N ASN A 375 -4.92 -20.56 9.26
CA ASN A 375 -5.78 -19.47 9.68
C ASN A 375 -5.12 -18.71 10.85
N LEU A 376 -5.17 -17.38 10.81
CA LEU A 376 -4.71 -16.47 11.84
C LEU A 376 -5.90 -15.66 12.34
N LEU A 377 -6.25 -15.82 13.62
CA LEU A 377 -7.26 -14.99 14.25
C LEU A 377 -6.66 -13.63 14.64
N LEU A 378 -7.16 -12.54 14.05
CA LEU A 378 -6.76 -11.16 14.31
C LEU A 378 -7.47 -10.61 15.55
N CYS A 379 -7.29 -11.28 16.69
CA CYS A 379 -7.77 -10.83 17.99
C CYS A 379 -6.78 -11.24 19.10
N THR A 380 -6.74 -10.46 20.20
CA THR A 380 -6.06 -10.83 21.45
C THR A 380 -7.02 -11.37 22.52
N GLY A 381 -8.31 -11.49 22.17
CA GLY A 381 -9.33 -12.09 23.02
C GLY A 381 -9.10 -13.57 23.26
N ARG A 382 -9.66 -14.07 24.37
CA ARG A 382 -9.72 -15.50 24.66
C ARG A 382 -10.87 -16.09 23.87
N PHE A 383 -10.65 -17.25 23.25
CA PHE A 383 -11.69 -17.99 22.53
C PHE A 383 -11.59 -19.48 22.84
N PRO A 384 -12.71 -20.21 22.78
CA PRO A 384 -12.71 -21.67 22.88
C PRO A 384 -11.96 -22.32 21.71
N GLU A 385 -11.92 -23.65 21.72
CA GLU A 385 -11.46 -24.40 20.54
C GLU A 385 -12.48 -24.30 19.41
N PHE A 386 -11.98 -24.10 18.20
CA PHE A 386 -12.77 -24.13 16.97
C PHE A 386 -12.46 -25.42 16.22
N ARG A 387 -13.40 -25.87 15.39
CA ARG A 387 -13.12 -26.93 14.42
C ARG A 387 -12.27 -26.32 13.30
N HIS A 388 -11.17 -26.97 12.95
CA HIS A 388 -10.32 -26.58 11.84
C HIS A 388 -9.62 -27.82 11.26
N SER A 389 -9.36 -27.81 9.96
CA SER A 389 -8.63 -28.86 9.23
C SER A 389 -7.17 -28.46 9.03
N ASN A 390 -6.90 -27.16 8.95
CA ASN A 390 -5.58 -26.57 8.79
C ASN A 390 -5.11 -25.95 10.11
N LEU A 391 -3.86 -25.49 10.19
CA LEU A 391 -3.35 -24.84 11.40
C LEU A 391 -4.18 -23.59 11.73
N LEU A 392 -4.61 -23.42 12.98
CA LEU A 392 -5.32 -22.23 13.47
C LEU A 392 -4.49 -21.55 14.56
N LEU A 393 -3.93 -20.37 14.25
CA LEU A 393 -3.25 -19.55 15.23
C LEU A 393 -4.25 -18.63 15.94
N LYS A 394 -4.54 -18.97 17.21
CA LYS A 394 -5.21 -18.09 18.18
C LYS A 394 -4.13 -17.33 18.95
N PRO A 395 -3.90 -16.03 18.69
CA PRO A 395 -2.69 -15.38 19.16
C PRO A 395 -2.58 -15.23 20.68
N GLN A 396 -3.67 -15.17 21.43
CA GLN A 396 -3.63 -14.84 22.86
C GLN A 396 -2.62 -15.71 23.64
N ASP A 397 -2.78 -17.03 23.63
CA ASP A 397 -1.93 -17.94 24.42
C ASP A 397 -0.46 -17.85 24.01
N LEU A 398 -0.20 -17.76 22.71
CA LEU A 398 1.13 -17.56 22.15
C LEU A 398 1.74 -16.24 22.62
N LEU A 399 0.99 -15.15 22.49
CA LEU A 399 1.45 -13.80 22.82
C LEU A 399 1.72 -13.68 24.31
N HIS A 400 0.85 -14.21 25.16
CA HIS A 400 1.03 -14.25 26.61
C HIS A 400 2.26 -15.06 26.98
N SER A 401 2.44 -16.25 26.40
CA SER A 401 3.59 -17.12 26.69
C SER A 401 4.93 -16.50 26.30
N VAL A 402 5.02 -15.94 25.10
CA VAL A 402 6.23 -15.23 24.63
C VAL A 402 6.52 -14.03 25.53
N THR A 403 5.50 -13.25 25.87
CA THR A 403 5.65 -12.07 26.71
C THR A 403 6.09 -12.43 28.12
N ALA A 404 5.48 -13.46 28.73
CA ALA A 404 5.85 -13.98 30.04
C ALA A 404 7.32 -14.41 30.08
N GLN A 405 7.76 -15.14 29.06
CA GLN A 405 9.13 -15.63 28.98
C GLN A 405 10.14 -14.50 28.80
N VAL A 406 9.83 -13.49 27.96
CA VAL A 406 10.72 -12.33 27.76
C VAL A 406 10.75 -11.42 28.98
N ALA A 407 9.63 -11.27 29.68
CA ALA A 407 9.57 -10.49 30.92
C ALA A 407 10.35 -11.15 32.08
N ALA A 408 10.63 -12.46 31.98
CA ALA A 408 11.42 -13.21 32.96
C ALA A 408 10.97 -12.97 34.42
N GLY A 409 9.64 -12.93 34.64
CA GLY A 409 9.02 -12.71 35.94
C GLY A 409 8.94 -11.25 36.41
N GLN A 410 9.47 -10.29 35.65
CA GLN A 410 9.31 -8.86 35.90
C GLN A 410 7.91 -8.36 35.49
N PRO A 411 7.39 -7.28 36.10
CA PRO A 411 6.12 -6.70 35.69
C PRO A 411 6.11 -6.21 34.23
N VAL A 412 4.96 -6.33 33.58
CA VAL A 412 4.70 -5.90 32.20
C VAL A 412 3.72 -4.74 32.22
N GLY A 413 4.03 -3.67 31.51
CA GLY A 413 3.06 -2.61 31.25
C GLY A 413 2.06 -3.08 30.20
N LEU A 414 0.77 -3.04 30.48
CA LEU A 414 -0.28 -3.32 29.52
C LEU A 414 -0.94 -2.03 29.07
N LEU A 415 -1.13 -1.89 27.77
CA LEU A 415 -1.93 -0.83 27.19
C LEU A 415 -3.14 -1.47 26.50
N ILE A 416 -4.34 -1.22 27.01
CA ILE A 416 -5.59 -1.88 26.59
C ILE A 416 -6.57 -0.88 25.95
N PRO A 417 -7.51 -1.34 25.09
CA PRO A 417 -8.29 -0.43 24.26
C PRO A 417 -9.52 0.18 24.94
N ASP A 418 -10.03 -0.43 26.01
CA ASP A 418 -11.29 -0.04 26.65
C ASP A 418 -11.22 -0.28 28.17
N GLU A 419 -11.77 0.65 28.96
CA GLU A 419 -11.75 0.59 30.42
C GLU A 419 -12.61 -0.56 30.95
N ASP A 420 -13.72 -0.87 30.28
CA ASP A 420 -14.63 -1.97 30.68
C ASP A 420 -13.93 -3.33 30.57
N GLN A 421 -12.84 -3.43 29.81
CA GLN A 421 -12.06 -4.66 29.65
C GLN A 421 -10.91 -4.78 30.66
N ARG A 422 -10.68 -3.79 31.54
CA ARG A 422 -9.53 -3.77 32.45
C ARG A 422 -9.46 -5.01 33.35
N GLU A 423 -10.53 -5.29 34.07
CA GLU A 423 -10.56 -6.41 35.03
C GLU A 423 -10.45 -7.76 34.30
N GLN A 424 -11.18 -7.91 33.19
CA GLN A 424 -11.18 -9.11 32.35
C GLN A 424 -9.77 -9.40 31.80
N ILE A 425 -9.12 -8.42 31.17
CA ILE A 425 -7.79 -8.57 30.59
C ILE A 425 -6.75 -8.80 31.68
N ALA A 426 -6.79 -8.04 32.78
CA ALA A 426 -5.88 -8.25 33.91
C ALA A 426 -6.00 -9.68 34.48
N ALA A 427 -7.23 -10.20 34.62
CA ALA A 427 -7.45 -11.58 35.04
C ALA A 427 -6.86 -12.60 34.05
N TRP A 428 -6.97 -12.36 32.74
CA TRP A 428 -6.39 -13.23 31.70
C TRP A 428 -4.86 -13.29 31.78
N TRP A 429 -4.20 -12.14 31.95
CA TRP A 429 -2.75 -12.06 32.11
C TRP A 429 -2.25 -12.65 33.43
N ASN A 430 -2.98 -12.40 34.53
CA ASN A 430 -2.66 -12.99 35.83
C ASN A 430 -2.72 -14.53 35.79
N ARG A 431 -3.71 -15.11 35.09
CA ARG A 431 -3.79 -16.56 34.85
C ARG A 431 -2.59 -17.10 34.06
N SER A 432 -1.94 -16.26 33.28
CA SER A 432 -0.73 -16.59 32.50
C SER A 432 0.56 -16.41 33.31
N GLY A 433 0.46 -16.10 34.61
CA GLY A 433 1.61 -15.92 35.51
C GLY A 433 2.37 -14.60 35.34
N VAL A 434 1.78 -13.61 34.64
CA VAL A 434 2.42 -12.33 34.36
C VAL A 434 1.84 -11.25 35.27
N LYS A 435 2.72 -10.53 35.98
CA LYS A 435 2.34 -9.35 36.75
C LYS A 435 2.17 -8.16 35.81
N VAL A 436 1.08 -7.42 35.93
CA VAL A 436 0.73 -6.37 34.96
C VAL A 436 0.42 -5.02 35.61
N GLU A 437 0.88 -3.95 34.96
CA GLU A 437 0.48 -2.56 35.25
C GLU A 437 -0.36 -2.07 34.06
N VAL A 438 -1.65 -1.85 34.26
CA VAL A 438 -2.60 -1.60 33.16
C VAL A 438 -2.88 -0.10 32.98
N GLU A 439 -2.72 0.37 31.75
CA GLU A 439 -3.15 1.68 31.28
C GLU A 439 -4.14 1.54 30.11
N VAL A 440 -5.08 2.48 29.99
CA VAL A 440 -6.11 2.45 28.95
C VAL A 440 -5.85 3.55 27.94
N ALA A 441 -5.83 3.17 26.66
CA ALA A 441 -5.86 4.08 25.55
C ALA A 441 -6.33 3.33 24.28
N SER A 442 -7.49 3.71 23.75
CA SER A 442 -8.04 3.08 22.55
C SER A 442 -7.17 3.34 21.32
N PRO A 443 -6.86 2.31 20.48
CA PRO A 443 -6.20 2.51 19.20
C PRO A 443 -7.09 3.21 18.16
N TYR A 444 -8.37 3.39 18.44
CA TYR A 444 -9.35 3.96 17.52
C TYR A 444 -9.72 5.42 17.86
N GLN A 445 -9.09 5.99 18.89
CA GLN A 445 -9.29 7.37 19.33
C GLN A 445 -8.09 8.26 18.95
N ASP A 446 -8.10 9.50 19.43
CA ASP A 446 -7.02 10.47 19.23
C ASP A 446 -5.67 9.89 19.70
N PHE A 447 -4.65 10.07 18.87
CA PHE A 447 -3.30 9.56 19.10
C PHE A 447 -2.69 10.07 20.41
N ARG A 448 -3.10 11.26 20.89
CA ARG A 448 -2.64 11.83 22.17
C ARG A 448 -2.95 10.94 23.36
N HIS A 449 -4.05 10.19 23.33
CA HIS A 449 -4.40 9.27 24.42
C HIS A 449 -3.35 8.16 24.60
N ILE A 450 -2.71 7.73 23.50
CA ILE A 450 -1.61 6.77 23.51
C ILE A 450 -0.35 7.39 24.13
N GLU A 451 -0.07 8.66 23.83
CA GLU A 451 1.08 9.39 24.40
C GLU A 451 0.92 9.57 25.91
N ASP A 452 -0.28 9.96 26.36
CA ASP A 452 -0.57 10.13 27.79
C ASP A 452 -0.46 8.81 28.56
N ALA A 453 -0.98 7.71 27.99
CA ALA A 453 -0.83 6.38 28.59
C ALA A 453 0.63 5.92 28.62
N ALA A 454 1.42 6.26 27.60
CA ALA A 454 2.85 6.00 27.57
C ALA A 454 3.59 6.77 28.68
N GLU A 455 3.30 8.06 28.88
CA GLU A 455 3.91 8.85 29.97
C GLU A 455 3.57 8.27 31.36
N ARG A 456 2.34 7.77 31.55
CA ARG A 456 1.98 7.07 32.80
C ARG A 456 2.79 5.78 32.98
N LEU A 457 2.91 4.95 31.93
CA LEU A 457 3.71 3.72 31.95
C LEU A 457 5.22 3.96 32.11
N LYS A 458 5.74 5.13 31.69
CA LYS A 458 7.16 5.49 31.81
C LYS A 458 7.65 5.43 33.25
N THR A 459 6.86 5.97 34.17
CA THR A 459 7.19 6.03 35.61
C THR A 459 7.01 4.70 36.35
N LYS A 460 6.38 3.69 35.73
CA LYS A 460 6.13 2.38 36.33
C LYS A 460 7.36 1.47 36.28
N ALA A 461 7.56 0.63 37.28
CA ALA A 461 8.62 -0.38 37.31
C ALA A 461 8.23 -1.63 36.48
N VAL A 462 8.21 -1.47 35.15
CA VAL A 462 7.91 -2.55 34.20
C VAL A 462 9.10 -2.79 33.26
N SER A 463 9.32 -4.06 32.89
CA SER A 463 10.45 -4.49 32.05
C SER A 463 10.21 -4.27 30.55
N LEU A 464 8.96 -4.36 30.13
CA LEU A 464 8.49 -4.12 28.76
C LEU A 464 7.03 -3.67 28.78
N ILE A 465 6.57 -3.15 27.65
CA ILE A 465 5.16 -2.78 27.43
C ILE A 465 4.56 -3.70 26.36
N PHE A 466 3.38 -4.23 26.61
CA PHE A 466 2.59 -4.99 25.67
C PHE A 466 1.29 -4.22 25.35
N MET A 467 1.08 -3.92 24.07
CA MET A 467 -0.09 -3.19 23.60
C MET A 467 -1.21 -4.18 23.25
N ASP A 468 -2.06 -4.52 24.21
CA ASP A 468 -3.01 -5.63 24.15
C ASP A 468 -4.29 -5.33 23.34
N CYS A 469 -4.08 -5.13 22.05
CA CYS A 469 -5.14 -5.12 21.05
C CYS A 469 -4.51 -5.33 19.68
N MET A 470 -5.20 -6.04 18.78
CA MET A 470 -4.80 -6.06 17.38
C MET A 470 -4.92 -4.70 16.70
N GLY A 471 -5.65 -3.73 17.27
CA GLY A 471 -5.87 -2.38 16.73
C GLY A 471 -4.67 -1.44 16.80
N TYR A 472 -3.67 -1.68 17.65
CA TYR A 472 -2.50 -0.80 17.75
C TYR A 472 -1.57 -0.91 16.54
N THR A 473 -1.08 0.22 16.04
CA THR A 473 -0.24 0.29 14.83
C THR A 473 1.25 0.28 15.14
N VAL A 474 2.09 0.04 14.12
CA VAL A 474 3.56 0.20 14.24
C VAL A 474 3.94 1.63 14.63
N LYS A 475 3.23 2.64 14.12
CA LYS A 475 3.42 4.05 14.49
C LYS A 475 3.21 4.27 15.98
N MET A 476 2.12 3.73 16.54
CA MET A 476 1.84 3.82 17.98
C MET A 476 2.91 3.11 18.80
N LYS A 477 3.32 1.90 18.40
CA LYS A 477 4.42 1.16 19.06
C LYS A 477 5.70 1.99 19.13
N ASN A 478 6.11 2.59 18.01
CA ASN A 478 7.33 3.39 17.95
C ASN A 478 7.23 4.60 18.88
N ARG A 479 6.06 5.27 18.90
CA ARG A 479 5.85 6.40 19.79
C ARG A 479 5.89 6.04 21.27
N VAL A 480 5.25 4.94 21.67
CA VAL A 480 5.32 4.43 23.05
C VAL A 480 6.76 4.10 23.42
N LYS A 481 7.52 3.49 22.50
CA LYS A 481 8.94 3.18 22.73
C LYS A 481 9.78 4.44 22.93
N GLU A 482 9.57 5.48 22.12
CA GLU A 482 10.25 6.77 22.23
C GLU A 482 9.97 7.45 23.58
N ILE A 483 8.70 7.53 23.98
CA ILE A 483 8.27 8.20 25.22
C ILE A 483 8.80 7.48 26.46
N THR A 484 8.66 6.15 26.49
CA THR A 484 8.94 5.35 27.68
C THR A 484 10.40 4.92 27.79
N GLY A 485 11.13 4.87 26.66
CA GLY A 485 12.46 4.27 26.59
C GLY A 485 12.47 2.74 26.80
N LYS A 486 11.30 2.09 26.86
CA LYS A 486 11.16 0.66 27.17
C LYS A 486 10.93 -0.19 25.92
N PRO A 487 11.30 -1.49 25.93
CA PRO A 487 10.88 -2.41 24.89
C PRO A 487 9.35 -2.48 24.78
N VAL A 488 8.82 -2.48 23.55
CA VAL A 488 7.38 -2.56 23.28
C VAL A 488 7.07 -3.74 22.37
N MET A 489 6.12 -4.57 22.75
CA MET A 489 5.57 -5.67 21.95
C MET A 489 4.21 -5.28 21.36
N LEU A 490 4.01 -5.70 20.11
CA LEU A 490 2.79 -5.41 19.36
C LEU A 490 2.19 -6.71 18.80
N PRO A 491 0.97 -7.10 19.23
CA PRO A 491 0.31 -8.35 18.86
C PRO A 491 0.33 -8.65 17.37
N ARG A 492 -0.12 -7.71 16.53
CA ARG A 492 -0.27 -7.92 15.08
C ARG A 492 1.05 -8.28 14.40
N THR A 493 2.16 -7.64 14.80
CA THR A 493 3.47 -7.91 14.19
C THR A 493 4.12 -9.15 14.76
N LEU A 494 3.90 -9.46 16.05
CA LEU A 494 4.45 -10.67 16.66
C LEU A 494 3.75 -11.92 16.11
N ALA A 495 2.43 -11.92 16.01
CA ALA A 495 1.67 -13.01 15.39
C ALA A 495 2.10 -13.22 13.92
N ALA A 496 2.26 -12.12 13.17
CA ALA A 496 2.77 -12.19 11.80
C ALA A 496 4.19 -12.77 11.72
N ARG A 497 5.09 -12.46 12.68
CA ARG A 497 6.45 -13.06 12.73
C ARG A 497 6.42 -14.57 12.95
N VAL A 498 5.50 -15.07 13.77
CA VAL A 498 5.35 -16.51 13.97
C VAL A 498 4.81 -17.19 12.72
N VAL A 499 3.82 -16.59 12.05
CA VAL A 499 3.36 -17.10 10.75
C VAL A 499 4.49 -17.06 9.71
N ALA A 500 5.26 -15.98 9.67
CA ALA A 500 6.43 -15.88 8.79
C ALA A 500 7.45 -16.98 9.05
N GLU A 501 7.79 -17.25 10.32
CA GLU A 501 8.72 -18.33 10.70
C GLU A 501 8.24 -19.71 10.23
N LEU A 502 6.94 -19.98 10.31
CA LEU A 502 6.38 -21.29 9.93
C LEU A 502 6.35 -21.53 8.41
N PHE A 503 6.20 -20.47 7.62
CA PHE A 503 5.81 -20.58 6.21
C PHE A 503 6.77 -19.91 5.22
N ASN A 504 7.60 -18.97 5.66
CA ASN A 504 8.63 -18.43 4.78
C ASN A 504 9.76 -19.46 4.61
N PRO A 505 10.36 -19.54 3.41
CA PRO A 505 11.54 -20.36 3.22
C PRO A 505 12.67 -19.85 4.13
N VAL A 506 13.39 -20.79 4.75
CA VAL A 506 14.63 -20.47 5.46
C VAL A 506 15.63 -19.95 4.44
N THR A 507 15.88 -18.64 4.46
CA THR A 507 16.97 -18.03 3.68
C THR A 507 18.26 -18.25 4.45
N ALA A 508 19.16 -19.07 3.89
CA ALA A 508 20.50 -19.31 4.42
C ALA A 508 21.39 -18.08 4.34
#